data_AF-A0A6C0AVA7-F1
#
_entry.id   AF-A0A6C0AVA7-F1
#
_cell.length_a   1.000
_cell.length_b   1.000
_cell.length_c   1.000
_cell.angle_alpha   90.00
_cell.angle_beta   90.00
_cell.angle_gamma   90.00
#
_symmetry.space_group_name_H-M   'P 1'
#
loop_
_entity.id
_entity.type
_entity.pdbx_description
1 polymer ?
#
loop_
_entity_poly.entity_id
_entity_poly.type
_entity_poly.pdbx_seq_one_letter_code
_entity_poly.pdbx_strand_id
1 'polypeptide(L)'
;MTQADKDTLFNQLKKDISETPPKLDNISQLLKQFVDGLCKFCPSKTELNNEIRNRFPVHINPEHTLLVMEKLIFTIEQFQAPCDDKITKKMLSNVSNNFNNESIIVFLSDFYDHTEKVYKDVWEARQRLINGENIVPQEHRKQVIGKNGIPFNMKTGL
;
A
#
# COMPACT_ATOMS: atom_id res chain seq x y z
N MET A 1 5.45 -13.85 1.52
CA MET A 1 5.83 -14.79 0.43
C MET A 1 7.36 -14.92 0.44
N THR A 2 7.97 -16.03 0.02
CA THR A 2 9.45 -16.03 -0.11
C THR A 2 9.86 -15.23 -1.34
N GLN A 3 11.10 -14.72 -1.39
CA GLN A 3 11.59 -13.98 -2.57
C GLN A 3 11.52 -14.83 -3.84
N ALA A 4 11.84 -16.13 -3.74
CA ALA A 4 11.78 -17.06 -4.87
C ALA A 4 10.34 -17.28 -5.38
N ASP A 5 9.36 -17.35 -4.47
CA ASP A 5 7.94 -17.45 -4.85
C ASP A 5 7.46 -16.16 -5.51
N LYS A 6 7.92 -14.99 -5.03
CA LYS A 6 7.61 -13.69 -5.60
C LYS A 6 8.14 -13.59 -7.04
N ASP A 7 9.41 -13.89 -7.25
CA ASP A 7 10.04 -13.82 -8.57
C ASP A 7 9.34 -14.78 -9.54
N THR A 8 8.97 -15.97 -9.08
CA THR A 8 8.20 -16.94 -9.86
C THR A 8 6.84 -16.38 -10.28
N LEU A 9 6.10 -15.78 -9.35
CA LEU A 9 4.81 -15.16 -9.62
C LEU A 9 4.93 -14.04 -10.65
N PHE A 10 5.84 -13.09 -10.47
CA PHE A 10 5.97 -11.94 -11.38
C PHE A 10 6.53 -12.35 -12.76
N ASN A 11 7.38 -13.38 -12.82
CA ASN A 11 7.78 -13.97 -14.10
C ASN A 11 6.59 -14.63 -14.83
N GLN A 12 5.67 -15.26 -14.10
CA GLN A 12 4.45 -15.81 -14.70
C GLN A 12 3.54 -14.69 -15.22
N LEU A 13 3.33 -13.63 -14.44
CA LEU A 13 2.53 -12.48 -14.86
C LEU A 13 3.08 -11.81 -16.13
N LYS A 14 4.41 -11.71 -16.26
CA LYS A 14 5.06 -11.22 -17.50
C LYS A 14 4.75 -12.09 -18.71
N LYS A 15 4.70 -13.42 -18.54
CA LYS A 15 4.33 -14.33 -19.63
C LYS A 15 2.87 -14.16 -20.00
N ASP A 16 1.97 -14.16 -19.01
CA ASP A 16 0.53 -14.10 -19.22
C ASP A 16 0.08 -12.84 -19.96
N ILE A 17 0.65 -11.68 -19.61
CA ILE A 17 0.34 -10.39 -20.26
C ILE A 17 0.93 -10.27 -21.67
N SER A 18 1.91 -11.10 -22.01
CA SER A 18 2.56 -11.13 -23.32
C SER A 18 1.88 -12.10 -24.30
N GLU A 19 0.88 -12.88 -23.85
CA GLU A 19 0.09 -13.74 -24.72
C GLU A 19 -0.94 -12.95 -25.55
N THR A 20 -1.39 -13.53 -26.67
CA THR A 20 -2.43 -12.96 -27.54
C THR A 20 -3.56 -13.97 -27.75
N PRO A 21 -4.74 -13.80 -27.12
CA PRO A 21 -5.11 -12.72 -26.20
C PRO A 21 -4.41 -12.84 -24.83
N PRO A 22 -4.23 -11.72 -24.10
CA PRO A 22 -3.57 -11.74 -22.79
C PRO A 22 -4.38 -12.51 -21.76
N LYS A 23 -3.70 -13.31 -20.94
CA LYS A 23 -4.31 -14.01 -19.81
C LYS A 23 -4.30 -13.10 -18.58
N LEU A 24 -5.48 -12.79 -18.03
CA LEU A 24 -5.62 -11.84 -16.92
C LEU A 24 -5.98 -12.50 -15.58
N ASP A 25 -6.06 -13.83 -15.54
CA ASP A 25 -6.50 -14.57 -14.34
C ASP A 25 -5.58 -14.33 -13.14
N ASN A 26 -4.26 -14.45 -13.35
CA ASN A 26 -3.27 -14.24 -12.30
C ASN A 26 -3.19 -12.77 -11.85
N ILE A 27 -3.34 -11.83 -12.78
CA ILE A 27 -3.44 -10.39 -12.45
C ILE A 27 -4.69 -10.14 -11.60
N SER A 28 -5.82 -10.70 -11.99
CA SER A 28 -7.09 -10.57 -11.27
C SER A 28 -7.01 -11.17 -9.86
N GLN A 29 -6.37 -12.33 -9.74
CA GLN A 29 -6.13 -12.97 -8.45
C GLN A 29 -5.21 -12.12 -7.55
N LEU A 30 -4.11 -11.59 -8.09
CA LEU A 30 -3.21 -10.71 -7.34
C LEU A 30 -3.92 -9.43 -6.88
N LEU A 31 -4.72 -8.82 -7.76
CA LEU A 31 -5.49 -7.61 -7.42
C LEU A 31 -6.51 -7.90 -6.32
N LYS A 32 -7.18 -9.06 -6.35
CA LYS A 32 -8.02 -9.51 -5.25
C LYS A 32 -7.24 -9.65 -3.94
N GLN A 33 -6.03 -10.22 -3.98
CA GLN A 33 -5.16 -10.32 -2.81
C GLN A 33 -4.79 -8.94 -2.25
N PHE A 34 -4.54 -7.94 -3.09
CA PHE A 34 -4.31 -6.57 -2.62
C PHE A 34 -5.53 -5.99 -1.93
N VAL A 35 -6.72 -6.12 -2.52
CA VAL A 35 -7.98 -5.64 -1.91
C VAL A 35 -8.22 -6.30 -0.55
N ASP A 36 -8.04 -7.61 -0.45
CA ASP A 36 -8.15 -8.34 0.80
C ASP A 36 -7.06 -7.93 1.81
N GLY A 37 -5.84 -7.66 1.33
CA GLY A 37 -4.74 -7.12 2.12
C GLY A 37 -5.07 -5.75 2.74
N LEU A 38 -5.59 -4.83 1.94
CA LEU A 38 -6.04 -3.51 2.39
C LEU A 38 -7.13 -3.62 3.47
N CYS A 39 -8.07 -4.57 3.33
CA CYS A 39 -9.10 -4.81 4.34
C CYS A 39 -8.54 -5.33 5.68
N LYS A 40 -7.36 -5.97 5.69
CA LYS A 40 -6.69 -6.42 6.93
C LYS A 40 -6.08 -5.26 7.71
N PHE A 41 -5.90 -4.09 7.09
CA PHE A 41 -5.43 -2.90 7.79
C PHE A 41 -6.45 -2.37 8.79
N CYS A 42 -7.75 -2.66 8.66
CA CYS A 42 -8.80 -2.28 9.61
C CYS A 42 -9.89 -3.38 9.70
N PRO A 43 -9.58 -4.54 10.31
CA PRO A 43 -10.46 -5.71 10.25
C PRO A 43 -11.81 -5.48 10.93
N SER A 44 -11.88 -4.62 11.95
CA SER A 44 -13.10 -4.28 12.68
C SER A 44 -14.00 -3.26 11.99
N LYS A 45 -13.54 -2.59 10.92
CA LYS A 45 -14.31 -1.57 10.20
C LYS A 45 -15.00 -2.17 8.97
N THR A 46 -16.10 -2.88 9.20
CA THR A 46 -16.85 -3.61 8.17
C THR A 46 -17.35 -2.72 7.03
N GLU A 47 -17.88 -1.53 7.33
CA GLU A 47 -18.35 -0.56 6.32
C GLU A 47 -17.22 -0.11 5.39
N LEU A 48 -16.08 0.28 5.96
CA LEU A 48 -14.88 0.65 5.19
C LEU A 48 -14.41 -0.53 4.32
N ASN A 49 -14.38 -1.74 4.87
CA ASN A 49 -13.96 -2.93 4.12
C ASN A 49 -14.92 -3.23 2.96
N ASN A 50 -16.22 -2.99 3.14
CA ASN A 50 -17.20 -3.11 2.05
C ASN A 50 -17.00 -2.03 1.00
N GLU A 51 -16.74 -0.79 1.41
CA GLU A 51 -16.44 0.31 0.51
C GLU A 51 -15.18 0.04 -0.33
N ILE A 52 -14.11 -0.43 0.30
CA ILE A 52 -12.87 -0.82 -0.37
C ILE A 52 -13.16 -1.89 -1.42
N ARG A 53 -13.87 -2.97 -1.07
CA ARG A 53 -14.21 -4.04 -2.03
C ARG A 53 -15.06 -3.53 -3.19
N ASN A 54 -16.03 -2.67 -2.93
CA ASN A 54 -16.94 -2.12 -3.94
C ASN A 54 -16.27 -1.11 -4.88
N ARG A 55 -15.12 -0.54 -4.52
CA ARG A 55 -14.36 0.38 -5.39
C ARG A 55 -13.72 -0.33 -6.58
N PHE A 56 -13.46 -1.63 -6.48
CA PHE A 56 -12.78 -2.41 -7.52
C PHE A 56 -13.78 -3.23 -8.35
N PRO A 57 -13.59 -3.29 -9.68
CA PRO A 57 -14.46 -4.10 -10.53
C PRO A 57 -14.22 -5.59 -10.26
N VAL A 58 -15.29 -6.39 -10.38
CA VAL A 58 -15.21 -7.85 -10.21
C VAL A 58 -14.39 -8.52 -11.33
N HIS A 59 -14.43 -7.92 -12.53
CA HIS A 59 -13.68 -8.37 -13.70
C HIS A 59 -12.76 -7.25 -14.18
N ILE A 60 -11.51 -7.58 -14.45
CA ILE A 60 -10.49 -6.61 -14.81
C ILE A 60 -10.31 -6.62 -16.30
N ASN A 61 -10.75 -5.53 -16.92
CA ASN A 61 -10.55 -5.30 -18.34
C ASN A 61 -9.23 -4.53 -18.54
N PRO A 62 -8.44 -4.83 -19.59
CA PRO A 62 -7.19 -4.11 -19.88
C PRO A 62 -7.35 -2.58 -19.85
N GLU A 63 -8.45 -2.08 -20.43
CA GLU A 63 -8.79 -0.66 -20.52
C GLU A 63 -8.97 0.03 -19.15
N HIS A 64 -9.33 -0.74 -18.11
CA HIS A 64 -9.57 -0.23 -16.76
C HIS A 64 -8.38 -0.45 -15.82
N THR A 65 -7.28 -1.04 -16.30
CA THR A 65 -6.13 -1.42 -15.47
C THR A 65 -5.50 -0.20 -14.79
N LEU A 66 -5.30 0.91 -15.52
CA LEU A 66 -4.76 2.14 -14.95
C LEU A 66 -5.66 2.69 -13.82
N LEU A 67 -6.97 2.74 -14.05
CA LEU A 67 -7.94 3.19 -13.04
C LEU A 67 -7.91 2.31 -11.79
N VAL A 68 -7.72 1.00 -11.94
CA VAL A 68 -7.57 0.08 -10.79
C VAL A 68 -6.31 0.42 -10.00
N MET A 69 -5.20 0.68 -10.67
CA MET A 69 -3.93 1.06 -10.02
C MET A 69 -4.04 2.39 -9.27
N GLU A 70 -4.68 3.39 -9.87
CA GLU A 70 -4.97 4.67 -9.20
C GLU A 70 -5.81 4.48 -7.94
N LYS A 71 -6.84 3.62 -8.00
CA LYS A 71 -7.68 3.30 -6.84
C LYS A 71 -6.90 2.58 -5.75
N LEU A 72 -6.00 1.66 -6.11
CA LEU A 72 -5.12 0.98 -5.16
C LEU A 72 -4.23 1.98 -4.41
N ILE A 73 -3.61 2.91 -5.15
CA ILE A 73 -2.80 3.99 -4.58
C ILE A 73 -3.64 4.84 -3.64
N PHE A 74 -4.78 5.33 -4.11
CA PHE A 74 -5.67 6.16 -3.30
C PHE A 74 -6.05 5.48 -1.98
N THR A 75 -6.34 4.17 -2.02
CA THR A 75 -6.72 3.41 -0.82
C THR A 75 -5.54 3.19 0.12
N ILE A 76 -4.36 2.79 -0.36
CA ILE A 76 -3.21 2.56 0.52
C ILE A 76 -2.71 3.85 1.18
N GLU A 77 -2.85 4.99 0.49
CA GLU A 77 -2.50 6.32 1.02
C GLU A 77 -3.29 6.69 2.28
N GLN A 78 -4.47 6.11 2.49
CA GLN A 78 -5.26 6.33 3.71
C GLN A 78 -4.67 5.63 4.95
N PHE A 79 -3.77 4.67 4.75
CA PHE A 79 -3.20 3.84 5.81
C PHE A 79 -1.70 4.05 6.02
N GLN A 80 -0.99 4.56 5.01
CA GLN A 80 0.45 4.74 5.07
C GLN A 80 0.88 5.97 5.90
N ALA A 81 2.15 6.00 6.27
CA ALA A 81 2.73 7.18 6.90
C ALA A 81 3.00 8.29 5.87
N PRO A 82 2.90 9.59 6.23
CA PRO A 82 3.15 10.69 5.29
C PRO A 82 4.54 10.72 4.64
N CYS A 83 5.53 10.06 5.26
CA CYS A 83 6.86 9.92 4.67
C CYS A 83 6.86 9.09 3.38
N ASP A 84 5.87 8.21 3.22
CA ASP A 84 5.76 7.28 2.10
C ASP A 84 4.98 7.85 0.91
N ASP A 85 4.36 9.03 1.04
CA ASP A 85 3.65 9.70 -0.06
C ASP A 85 4.51 9.90 -1.30
N LYS A 86 5.82 10.05 -1.11
CA LYS A 86 6.77 10.17 -2.24
C LYS A 86 6.87 8.88 -3.04
N ILE A 87 6.71 7.73 -2.38
CA ILE A 87 6.78 6.39 -2.99
C ILE A 87 5.54 6.19 -3.87
N THR A 88 4.34 6.39 -3.33
CA THR A 88 3.08 6.22 -4.07
C THR A 88 2.94 7.23 -5.21
N LYS A 89 3.36 8.48 -5.01
CA LYS A 89 3.42 9.48 -6.10
C LYS A 89 4.38 9.08 -7.22
N LYS A 90 5.52 8.47 -6.88
CA LYS A 90 6.47 7.96 -7.88
C LYS A 90 5.87 6.78 -8.65
N MET A 91 5.22 5.84 -7.96
CA MET A 91 4.53 4.71 -8.61
C MET A 91 3.47 5.21 -9.60
N LEU A 92 2.62 6.16 -9.19
CA LEU A 92 1.61 6.76 -10.04
C LEU A 92 2.22 7.44 -11.25
N SER A 93 3.23 8.29 -11.05
CA SER A 93 3.92 8.98 -12.13
C SER A 93 4.54 8.02 -13.14
N ASN A 94 5.17 6.94 -12.67
CA ASN A 94 5.79 5.95 -13.53
C ASN A 94 4.76 5.24 -14.44
N VAL A 95 3.63 4.83 -13.87
CA VAL A 95 2.60 4.10 -14.63
C VAL A 95 1.80 5.03 -15.55
N SER A 96 1.51 6.26 -15.14
CA SER A 96 0.79 7.24 -15.97
C SER A 96 1.63 7.74 -17.16
N ASN A 97 2.94 7.95 -16.97
CA ASN A 97 3.80 8.49 -18.03
C ASN A 97 4.22 7.44 -19.07
N ASN A 98 4.27 6.15 -18.70
CA ASN A 98 4.79 5.08 -19.55
C ASN A 98 3.88 3.85 -19.51
N PHE A 99 2.57 4.04 -19.69
CA PHE A 99 1.58 2.96 -19.53
C PHE A 99 1.76 1.87 -20.59
N ASN A 100 2.36 0.75 -20.16
CA ASN A 100 2.56 -0.47 -20.94
C ASN A 100 2.63 -1.70 -20.02
N ASN A 101 2.70 -2.89 -20.62
CA ASN A 101 2.73 -4.16 -19.89
C ASN A 101 3.88 -4.25 -18.86
N GLU A 102 5.06 -3.75 -19.18
CA GLU A 102 6.19 -3.77 -18.23
C GLU A 102 5.95 -2.82 -17.06
N SER A 103 5.40 -1.61 -17.32
CA SER A 103 5.04 -0.66 -16.26
C SER A 103 3.97 -1.22 -15.32
N ILE A 104 3.04 -2.03 -15.85
CA ILE A 104 2.01 -2.70 -15.07
C ILE A 104 2.65 -3.69 -14.10
N ILE A 105 3.59 -4.51 -14.60
CA ILE A 105 4.28 -5.50 -13.78
C ILE A 105 5.17 -4.84 -12.72
N VAL A 106 5.93 -3.81 -13.10
CA VAL A 106 6.74 -3.03 -12.16
C VAL A 106 5.86 -2.42 -11.07
N PHE A 107 4.74 -1.81 -11.45
CA PHE A 107 3.79 -1.26 -10.49
C PHE A 107 3.27 -2.33 -9.53
N LEU A 108 2.81 -3.48 -10.03
CA LEU A 108 2.27 -4.55 -9.18
C LEU A 108 3.32 -5.10 -8.22
N SER A 109 4.59 -5.19 -8.64
CA SER A 109 5.70 -5.61 -7.77
C SER A 109 6.00 -4.59 -6.70
N ASP A 110 6.17 -3.32 -7.07
CA ASP A 110 6.45 -2.23 -6.14
C ASP A 110 5.30 -2.07 -5.13
N PHE A 111 4.06 -2.14 -5.61
CA PHE A 111 2.85 -2.03 -4.78
C PHE A 111 2.73 -3.20 -3.79
N TYR A 112 3.13 -4.41 -4.19
CA TYR A 112 3.21 -5.57 -3.29
C TYR A 112 4.14 -5.29 -2.11
N ASP A 113 5.37 -4.85 -2.39
CA ASP A 113 6.37 -4.57 -1.35
C ASP A 113 5.92 -3.44 -0.42
N HIS A 114 5.32 -2.40 -1.00
CA HIS A 114 4.81 -1.28 -0.24
C HIS A 114 3.63 -1.68 0.66
N THR A 115 2.74 -2.54 0.16
CA THR A 115 1.62 -3.08 0.95
C THR A 115 2.13 -3.91 2.13
N GLU A 116 3.15 -4.76 1.94
CA GLU A 116 3.77 -5.51 3.04
C GLU A 116 4.43 -4.59 4.07
N LYS A 117 5.11 -3.53 3.63
CA LYS A 117 5.70 -2.53 4.51
C LYS A 117 4.62 -1.83 5.35
N VAL A 118 3.59 -1.28 4.70
CA VAL A 118 2.48 -0.59 5.40
C VAL A 118 1.76 -1.55 6.36
N TYR A 119 1.57 -2.81 5.98
CA TYR A 119 0.99 -3.82 6.88
C TYR A 119 1.82 -3.97 8.16
N LYS A 120 3.15 -4.08 8.01
CA LYS A 120 4.08 -4.21 9.13
C LYS A 120 4.03 -2.98 10.03
N ASP A 121 4.04 -1.77 9.48
CA ASP A 121 3.98 -0.53 10.24
C ASP A 121 2.67 -0.44 11.07
N VAL A 122 1.54 -0.76 10.45
CA VAL A 122 0.22 -0.81 11.12
C VAL A 122 0.20 -1.88 12.21
N TRP A 123 0.79 -3.04 11.97
CA TRP A 123 0.88 -4.13 12.94
C TRP A 123 1.73 -3.73 14.16
N GLU A 124 2.91 -3.16 13.94
CA GLU A 124 3.78 -2.67 15.02
C GLU A 124 3.10 -1.57 15.84
N ALA A 125 2.44 -0.63 15.18
CA ALA A 125 1.64 0.41 15.84
C ALA A 125 0.56 -0.18 16.76
N ARG A 126 -0.11 -1.26 16.33
CA ARG A 126 -1.10 -1.99 17.13
C ARG A 126 -0.48 -2.71 18.32
N GLN A 127 0.65 -3.37 18.12
CA GLN A 127 1.35 -4.07 19.21
C GLN A 127 1.78 -3.07 20.29
N ARG A 128 2.33 -1.91 19.91
CA ARG A 128 2.65 -0.83 20.85
C ARG A 128 1.42 -0.37 21.62
N LEU A 129 0.30 -0.15 20.93
CA LEU A 129 -0.96 0.24 21.57
C LEU A 129 -1.44 -0.79 22.61
N ILE A 130 -1.41 -2.08 22.27
CA ILE A 130 -1.81 -3.17 23.17
C ILE A 130 -0.88 -3.25 24.38
N ASN A 131 0.41 -3.02 24.19
CA ASN A 131 1.41 -3.00 25.25
C ASN A 131 1.38 -1.72 26.11
N GLY A 132 0.50 -0.76 25.79
CA GLY A 132 0.43 0.53 26.48
C GLY A 132 1.60 1.48 26.15
N GLU A 133 2.35 1.18 25.08
CA GLU A 133 3.42 2.03 24.56
C GLU A 133 2.85 3.14 23.66
N ASN A 134 3.63 4.20 23.44
CA ASN A 134 3.26 5.21 22.46
C ASN A 134 3.37 4.65 21.03
N ILE A 135 2.29 4.78 20.27
CA ILE A 135 2.10 4.28 18.90
C ILE A 135 3.22 4.75 17.96
N VAL A 136 3.73 5.97 18.17
CA VAL A 136 4.84 6.53 17.38
C VAL A 136 6.16 5.94 17.87
N PRO A 137 6.97 5.30 16.98
CA PRO A 137 8.30 4.81 17.32
C PRO A 137 9.21 5.91 17.88
N GLN A 138 10.16 5.54 18.74
CA GLN A 138 11.01 6.51 19.43
C GLN A 138 11.85 7.37 18.47
N GLU A 139 12.34 6.77 17.40
CA GLU A 139 13.09 7.38 16.30
C GLU A 139 12.30 8.46 15.54
N HIS A 140 10.97 8.44 15.62
CA HIS A 140 10.09 9.42 14.98
C HIS A 140 9.51 10.44 15.96
N ARG A 141 9.76 10.26 17.27
CA ARG A 141 9.36 11.25 18.27
C ARG A 141 10.26 12.47 18.16
N LYS A 142 9.66 13.66 18.18
CA LYS A 142 10.44 14.91 18.32
C LYS A 142 11.21 14.84 19.64
N GLN A 143 12.54 14.96 19.59
CA GLN A 143 13.32 15.14 20.81
C GLN A 143 12.88 16.45 21.47
N VAL A 144 12.41 16.34 22.71
CA VAL A 144 12.10 17.52 23.52
C VAL A 144 13.42 18.14 23.97
N ILE A 145 13.85 19.21 23.29
CA ILE A 145 14.99 20.01 23.72
C ILE A 145 14.50 20.85 24.91
N GLY A 146 14.93 20.48 26.11
CA GLY A 146 14.33 20.95 27.35
C GLY A 146 15.03 20.45 28.61
N LYS A 147 14.78 21.10 29.75
CA LYS A 147 15.25 20.61 31.06
C LYS A 147 14.21 19.65 31.63
N ASN A 148 14.62 18.45 32.04
CA ASN A 148 13.75 17.42 32.63
C ASN A 148 12.51 17.05 31.77
N GLY A 149 12.64 17.04 30.44
CA GLY A 149 11.53 16.69 29.54
C GLY A 149 10.51 17.80 29.28
N ILE A 150 10.75 19.03 29.77
CA ILE A 150 9.91 20.20 29.51
C ILE A 150 10.52 21.02 28.37
N PRO A 151 9.81 21.26 27.23
CA PRO A 151 10.32 22.04 26.12
C PRO A 151 10.65 23.49 26.54
N PHE A 152 11.76 24.04 26.07
CA PHE A 152 12.12 25.45 26.36
C PHE A 152 11.12 26.45 25.80
N ASN A 153 10.52 26.15 24.64
CA ASN A 153 9.52 26.98 24.00
C ASN A 153 8.18 26.25 24.02
N MET A 154 7.36 26.53 25.03
CA MET A 154 5.94 26.16 25.01
C MET A 154 5.18 27.22 24.22
N LYS A 155 4.42 26.82 23.19
CA LYS A 155 3.46 27.73 22.55
C LYS A 155 2.35 28.02 23.56
N THR A 156 2.41 29.17 24.22
CA THR A 156 1.27 29.72 24.94
C THR A 156 0.33 30.32 23.91
N GLY A 157 -0.89 29.78 23.79
CA GLY A 157 -1.91 30.35 22.91
C GLY A 157 -2.28 31.76 23.38
N LEU A 158 -2.02 32.75 22.52
CA LEU A 158 -2.64 34.07 22.52
C LEU A 158 -3.43 34.19 21.21
#